data_AF-A0A9E5ETW1-F1
#
_entry.id   AF-A0A9E5ETW1-F1
#
_cell.length_a   1.000
_cell.length_b   1.000
_cell.length_c   1.000
_cell.angle_alpha   90.00
_cell.angle_beta   90.00
_cell.angle_gamma   90.00
#
_symmetry.space_group_name_H-M   'P 1'
#
loop_
_entity.id
_entity.type
_entity.pdbx_description
1 polymer ?
#
loop_
_entity_poly.entity_id
_entity_poly.type
_entity_poly.pdbx_seq_one_letter_code
_entity_poly.pdbx_strand_id
1 'polypeptide(L)'
;HRNVANVVIHTDLNCLSVMQYAIEVLKVEHVIVCGHYGCGGVIAALNDNRYGLIDNWLRHVKDVRERHGHHISLLKDQKQKEDCLCELNAIEQAINVCQTTIVQDAWLRGQNLTVHACIYGLKDGILKDLGMSVSGLEEMNSNYLNALALEGIGVKDFTRLPRIVH
;
A
#
# COMPACT_ATOMS: atom_id res chain seq x y z
N HIS A 1 -12.11 6.89 -3.18
CA HIS A 1 -12.78 5.63 -2.77
C HIS A 1 -12.45 5.34 -1.30
N ARG A 2 -13.32 4.66 -0.55
CA ARG A 2 -13.04 4.25 0.84
C ARG A 2 -13.52 2.81 1.05
N ASN A 3 -12.65 2.00 1.64
CA ASN A 3 -12.95 0.65 2.13
C ASN A 3 -12.17 0.43 3.44
N VAL A 4 -12.42 -0.68 4.14
CA VAL A 4 -11.75 -0.98 5.42
C VAL A 4 -10.26 -1.21 5.17
N ALA A 5 -9.40 -0.48 5.88
CA ALA A 5 -7.94 -0.54 5.75
C ALA A 5 -7.39 -0.22 4.35
N ASN A 6 -8.13 0.57 3.55
CA ASN A 6 -7.67 1.16 2.29
C ASN A 6 -6.98 0.16 1.34
N VAL A 7 -7.52 -1.05 1.27
CA VAL A 7 -6.98 -2.19 0.50
C VAL A 7 -7.34 -2.04 -0.97
N VAL A 8 -6.39 -2.33 -1.85
CA VAL A 8 -6.58 -2.46 -3.29
C VAL A 8 -6.28 -3.90 -3.67
N ILE A 9 -7.32 -4.67 -3.96
CA ILE A 9 -7.22 -6.08 -4.35
C ILE A 9 -7.27 -6.16 -5.86
N HIS A 10 -6.39 -6.98 -6.47
CA HIS A 10 -6.30 -7.12 -7.94
C HIS A 10 -7.60 -7.56 -8.63
N THR A 11 -8.57 -8.08 -7.87
CA THR A 11 -9.86 -8.56 -8.37
C THR A 11 -11.07 -7.86 -7.73
N ASP A 12 -10.86 -6.82 -6.90
CA ASP A 12 -11.96 -6.04 -6.35
C ASP A 12 -12.52 -5.07 -7.40
N LEU A 13 -13.55 -5.52 -8.12
CA LEU A 13 -14.23 -4.72 -9.13
C LEU A 13 -14.82 -3.42 -8.58
N ASN A 14 -15.09 -3.31 -7.27
CA ASN A 14 -15.56 -2.06 -6.67
C ASN A 14 -14.48 -0.98 -6.76
N CYS A 15 -13.30 -1.25 -6.21
CA CYS A 15 -12.17 -0.32 -6.27
C CYS A 15 -11.69 -0.10 -7.72
N LEU A 16 -11.55 -1.17 -8.51
CA LEU A 16 -11.05 -1.10 -9.88
C LEU A 16 -11.96 -0.29 -10.80
N SER A 17 -13.28 -0.38 -10.65
CA SER A 17 -14.22 0.44 -11.46
C SER A 17 -14.06 1.93 -11.16
N VAL A 18 -13.83 2.30 -9.89
CA VAL A 18 -13.56 3.70 -9.52
C VAL A 18 -12.23 4.18 -10.10
N MET A 19 -11.20 3.34 -10.03
CA MET A 19 -9.89 3.67 -10.61
C MET A 19 -9.96 3.84 -12.12
N GLN A 20 -10.61 2.91 -12.83
CA GLN A 20 -10.77 2.99 -14.28
C GLN A 20 -11.45 4.28 -14.68
N TYR A 21 -12.58 4.61 -14.05
CA TYR A 21 -13.30 5.85 -14.35
C TYR A 21 -12.44 7.09 -14.08
N ALA A 22 -11.76 7.14 -12.93
CA ALA A 22 -10.92 8.28 -12.58
C ALA A 22 -9.75 8.48 -13.55
N ILE A 23 -9.07 7.40 -13.94
CA ILE A 23 -7.88 7.45 -14.79
C ILE A 23 -8.24 7.61 -16.26
N GLU A 24 -9.21 6.85 -16.76
CA GLU A 24 -9.51 6.80 -18.20
C GLU A 24 -10.53 7.85 -18.63
N VAL A 25 -11.49 8.21 -17.78
CA VAL A 25 -12.54 9.17 -18.11
C VAL A 25 -12.20 10.55 -17.57
N LEU A 26 -11.92 10.66 -16.26
CA LEU A 26 -11.64 11.95 -15.63
C LEU A 26 -10.20 12.43 -15.85
N LYS A 27 -9.30 11.54 -16.31
CA LYS A 27 -7.89 11.85 -16.58
C LYS A 27 -7.17 12.46 -15.37
N VAL A 28 -7.42 11.93 -14.17
CA VAL A 28 -6.67 12.36 -12.98
C VAL A 28 -5.16 12.13 -13.19
N GLU A 29 -4.34 13.06 -12.73
CA GLU A 29 -2.88 12.97 -12.82
C GLU A 29 -2.27 12.29 -11.59
N HIS A 30 -3.01 12.20 -10.48
CA HIS A 30 -2.52 11.65 -9.23
C HIS A 30 -3.51 10.66 -8.63
N VAL A 31 -3.01 9.50 -8.22
CA VAL A 31 -3.72 8.53 -7.39
C VAL A 31 -2.99 8.41 -6.06
N ILE A 32 -3.70 8.60 -4.96
CA ILE A 32 -3.12 8.55 -3.61
C ILE A 32 -3.76 7.40 -2.84
N VAL A 33 -2.94 6.45 -2.44
CA VAL A 33 -3.28 5.47 -1.42
C VAL A 33 -2.91 6.04 -0.06
N CYS A 34 -3.92 6.51 0.68
CA CYS A 34 -3.72 7.11 1.99
C CYS A 34 -4.17 6.16 3.09
N GLY A 35 -3.21 5.64 3.86
CA GLY A 35 -3.46 5.00 5.14
C GLY A 35 -3.63 6.02 6.27
N HIS A 36 -3.85 5.55 7.50
CA HIS A 36 -3.81 6.39 8.67
C HIS A 36 -3.36 5.62 9.92
N TYR A 37 -2.66 6.29 10.83
CA TYR A 37 -2.28 5.69 12.10
C TYR A 37 -3.50 5.36 12.96
N GLY A 38 -3.42 4.27 13.72
CA GLY A 38 -4.53 3.80 14.56
C GLY A 38 -5.69 3.17 13.77
N CYS A 39 -5.45 2.71 12.54
CA CYS A 39 -6.48 2.04 11.73
C CYS A 39 -6.95 0.74 12.40
N GLY A 40 -8.23 0.70 12.79
CA GLY A 40 -8.82 -0.46 13.48
C GLY A 40 -8.75 -1.76 12.66
N GLY A 41 -8.87 -1.68 11.33
CA GLY A 41 -8.70 -2.84 10.45
C GLY A 41 -7.28 -3.38 10.42
N VAL A 42 -6.29 -2.49 10.40
CA VAL A 42 -4.86 -2.88 10.46
C VAL A 42 -4.52 -3.48 11.83
N ILE A 43 -4.99 -2.86 12.92
CA ILE A 43 -4.80 -3.37 14.28
C ILE A 43 -5.45 -4.76 14.45
N ALA A 44 -6.67 -4.93 13.92
CA ALA A 44 -7.36 -6.22 13.90
C ALA A 44 -6.55 -7.30 13.16
N ALA A 45 -5.97 -6.95 12.00
CA ALA A 45 -5.12 -7.86 11.23
C ALA A 45 -3.79 -8.17 11.95
N LEU A 46 -3.20 -7.20 12.65
CA LEU A 46 -1.98 -7.39 13.42
C LEU A 46 -2.18 -8.37 14.58
N ASN A 47 -3.22 -8.15 15.38
CA ASN A 47 -3.49 -8.88 16.62
C ASN A 47 -4.19 -10.24 16.41
N ASP A 48 -4.54 -10.55 15.17
CA ASP A 48 -5.17 -11.82 14.77
C ASP A 48 -6.49 -12.16 15.49
N ASN A 49 -7.21 -11.12 15.92
CA ASN A 49 -8.54 -11.26 16.49
C ASN A 49 -9.53 -11.76 15.42
N ARG A 50 -10.54 -12.54 15.83
CA ARG A 50 -11.62 -12.99 14.94
C ARG A 50 -12.82 -12.06 15.04
N TYR A 51 -13.23 -11.49 13.91
CA TYR A 51 -14.37 -10.60 13.78
C TYR A 51 -15.41 -11.10 12.75
N GLY A 52 -15.26 -12.31 12.21
CA GLY A 52 -16.24 -12.95 11.33
C GLY A 52 -15.99 -12.62 9.87
N LEU A 53 -17.03 -12.18 9.13
CA LEU A 53 -16.94 -11.99 7.68
C LEU A 53 -15.79 -11.06 7.26
N ILE A 54 -15.54 -10.00 8.04
CA ILE A 54 -14.49 -9.02 7.79
C ILE A 54 -13.09 -9.64 7.83
N ASP A 55 -12.89 -10.79 8.48
CA ASP A 55 -11.59 -11.46 8.55
C ASP A 55 -11.11 -11.91 7.16
N ASN A 56 -12.03 -12.23 6.24
CA ASN A 56 -11.69 -12.55 4.85
C ASN A 56 -11.10 -11.34 4.13
N TRP A 57 -11.66 -10.15 4.36
CA TRP A 57 -11.13 -8.90 3.81
C TRP A 57 -9.78 -8.54 4.44
N LEU A 58 -9.68 -8.65 5.77
CA LEU A 58 -8.44 -8.36 6.50
C LEU A 58 -7.33 -9.37 6.23
N ARG A 59 -7.61 -10.50 5.58
CA ARG A 59 -6.58 -11.44 5.12
C ARG A 59 -5.56 -10.75 4.21
N HIS A 60 -5.99 -9.80 3.37
CA HIS A 60 -5.08 -9.03 2.52
C HIS A 60 -4.08 -8.17 3.32
N VAL A 61 -4.50 -7.64 4.47
CA VAL A 61 -3.59 -6.93 5.39
C VAL A 61 -2.70 -7.91 6.15
N LYS A 62 -3.21 -9.10 6.49
CA LYS A 62 -2.40 -10.18 7.09
C LYS A 62 -1.32 -10.68 6.13
N ASP A 63 -1.58 -10.72 4.83
CA ASP A 63 -0.58 -11.08 3.82
C ASP A 63 0.58 -10.05 3.80
N VAL A 64 0.28 -8.76 3.95
CA VAL A 64 1.30 -7.71 4.12
C VAL A 64 2.09 -7.93 5.42
N ARG A 65 1.41 -8.18 6.53
CA ARG A 65 2.04 -8.48 7.83
C ARG A 65 2.98 -9.69 7.72
N GLU A 66 2.57 -10.75 7.03
CA GLU A 66 3.36 -11.97 6.86
C GLU A 66 4.58 -11.72 5.98
N ARG A 67 4.42 -10.99 4.87
CA ARG A 67 5.52 -10.61 3.97
C ARG A 67 6.61 -9.82 4.69
N HIS A 68 6.22 -8.91 5.56
CA HIS A 68 7.14 -8.05 6.34
C HIS A 68 7.34 -8.54 7.79
N GLY A 69 6.95 -9.78 8.08
CA GLY A 69 6.87 -10.29 9.45
C GLY A 69 8.21 -10.26 10.20
N HIS A 70 9.33 -10.49 9.50
CA HIS A 70 10.65 -10.37 10.10
C HIS A 70 10.91 -8.96 10.62
N HIS A 71 10.66 -7.93 9.81
CA HIS A 71 10.89 -6.54 10.22
C HIS A 71 9.97 -6.13 11.38
N ILE A 72 8.68 -6.43 11.27
CA ILE A 72 7.69 -6.14 12.32
C ILE A 72 8.08 -6.84 13.63
N SER A 73 8.65 -8.05 13.57
CA SER A 73 9.10 -8.79 14.77
C SER A 73 10.28 -8.14 15.50
N LEU A 74 11.10 -7.33 14.82
CA LEU A 74 12.24 -6.62 15.42
C LEU A 74 11.79 -5.40 16.24
N LEU A 75 10.61 -4.87 15.96
CA LEU A 75 10.02 -3.77 16.72
C LEU A 75 9.60 -4.28 18.10
N LYS A 76 9.97 -3.55 19.15
CA LYS A 76 9.70 -3.96 20.54
C LYS A 76 8.33 -3.52 21.02
N ASP A 77 7.95 -2.30 20.65
CA ASP A 77 6.73 -1.67 21.12
C ASP A 77 5.54 -2.01 20.21
N GLN A 78 4.38 -2.22 20.82
CA GLN A 78 3.17 -2.60 20.10
C GLN A 78 2.70 -1.46 19.19
N LYS A 79 2.79 -0.20 19.65
CA LYS A 79 2.38 0.96 18.86
C LYS A 79 3.30 1.13 17.64
N GLN A 80 4.60 0.89 17.79
CA GLN A 80 5.53 0.84 16.65
C GLN A 80 5.15 -0.22 15.61
N LYS A 81 4.73 -1.42 16.03
CA LYS A 81 4.26 -2.47 15.10
C LYS A 81 3.00 -2.06 14.35
N GLU A 82 2.06 -1.45 15.06
CA GLU A 82 0.80 -0.95 14.48
C GLU A 82 1.07 0.13 13.44
N ASP A 83 1.91 1.11 13.78
CA ASP A 83 2.23 2.23 12.89
C ASP A 83 3.00 1.74 11.67
N CYS A 84 4.00 0.88 11.87
CA CYS A 84 4.76 0.24 10.78
C CYS A 84 3.85 -0.55 9.83
N LEU A 85 2.91 -1.36 10.36
CA LEU A 85 2.00 -2.11 9.48
C LEU A 85 1.02 -1.19 8.73
N CYS A 86 0.62 -0.04 9.31
CA CYS A 86 -0.21 0.94 8.59
C CYS A 86 0.54 1.53 7.39
N GLU A 87 1.82 1.89 7.57
CA GLU A 87 2.67 2.45 6.51
C GLU A 87 2.97 1.40 5.44
N LEU A 88 3.38 0.20 5.85
CA LEU A 88 3.61 -0.94 4.95
C LEU A 88 2.37 -1.27 4.13
N ASN A 89 1.18 -1.29 4.75
CA ASN A 89 -0.05 -1.53 4.02
C ASN A 89 -0.26 -0.45 2.95
N ALA A 90 -0.11 0.84 3.27
CA ALA A 90 -0.27 1.90 2.27
C ALA A 90 0.72 1.75 1.09
N ILE A 91 1.99 1.42 1.35
CA ILE A 91 3.02 1.18 0.33
C ILE A 91 2.63 -0.01 -0.56
N GLU A 92 2.22 -1.12 0.04
CA GLU A 92 1.86 -2.34 -0.68
C GLU A 92 0.58 -2.18 -1.52
N GLN A 93 -0.40 -1.44 -1.00
CA GLN A 93 -1.59 -1.12 -1.78
C GLN A 93 -1.27 -0.15 -2.93
N ALA A 94 -0.30 0.76 -2.77
CA ALA A 94 0.18 1.57 -3.89
C ALA A 94 0.87 0.71 -4.97
N ILE A 95 1.64 -0.32 -4.59
CA ILE A 95 2.16 -1.32 -5.54
C ILE A 95 1.03 -2.04 -6.27
N ASN A 96 -0.01 -2.48 -5.55
CA ASN A 96 -1.15 -3.14 -6.18
C ASN A 96 -1.85 -2.23 -7.20
N VAL A 97 -1.98 -0.92 -6.91
CA VAL A 97 -2.49 0.09 -7.85
C VAL A 97 -1.61 0.13 -9.11
N CYS A 98 -0.29 0.25 -8.96
CA CYS A 98 0.67 0.27 -10.06
C CYS A 98 0.63 -0.99 -10.93
N GLN A 99 0.24 -2.13 -10.35
CA GLN A 99 0.14 -3.43 -11.03
C GLN A 99 -1.21 -3.65 -11.73
N THR A 100 -2.18 -2.74 -11.58
CA THR A 100 -3.44 -2.85 -12.31
C THR A 100 -3.23 -2.59 -13.80
N THR A 101 -3.97 -3.31 -14.65
CA THR A 101 -3.99 -3.04 -16.10
C THR A 101 -4.33 -1.59 -16.39
N ILE A 102 -5.25 -1.00 -15.62
CA ILE A 102 -5.69 0.40 -15.75
C ILE A 102 -4.51 1.38 -15.69
N VAL A 103 -3.62 1.22 -14.71
CA VAL A 103 -2.47 2.11 -14.50
C VAL A 103 -1.36 1.81 -15.50
N GLN A 104 -1.07 0.53 -15.75
CA GLN A 104 -0.05 0.13 -16.73
C GLN A 104 -0.41 0.62 -18.14
N ASP A 105 -1.67 0.43 -18.56
CA ASP A 105 -2.17 0.93 -19.85
C ASP A 105 -2.13 2.46 -19.91
N ALA A 106 -2.26 3.15 -18.77
CA ALA A 106 -2.13 4.61 -18.69
C ALA A 106 -0.70 5.08 -18.95
N TRP A 107 0.28 4.43 -18.33
CA TRP A 107 1.68 4.73 -18.59
C TRP A 107 2.10 4.35 -20.01
N LEU A 108 1.68 3.18 -20.51
CA LEU A 108 1.99 2.71 -21.86
C LEU A 108 1.47 3.66 -22.95
N ARG A 109 0.30 4.27 -22.75
CA ARG A 109 -0.26 5.28 -23.68
C ARG A 109 0.28 6.69 -23.45
N GLY A 110 1.27 6.87 -22.57
CA GLY A 110 1.90 8.16 -22.28
C GLY A 110 1.03 9.15 -21.48
N GLN A 111 0.02 8.67 -20.75
CA GLN A 111 -0.77 9.53 -19.87
C GLN A 111 0.07 9.91 -18.64
N ASN A 112 0.11 11.21 -18.32
CA ASN A 112 0.73 11.70 -17.09
C ASN A 112 -0.07 11.21 -15.88
N LEU A 113 0.50 10.29 -15.10
CA LEU A 113 -0.14 9.69 -13.94
C LEU A 113 0.93 9.28 -12.91
N THR A 114 0.79 9.76 -11.68
CA THR A 114 1.65 9.35 -10.56
C THR A 114 0.82 8.69 -9.46
N VAL A 115 1.30 7.56 -8.94
CA VAL A 115 0.70 6.84 -7.81
C VAL A 115 1.54 7.11 -6.56
N HIS A 116 0.89 7.54 -5.47
CA HIS A 116 1.54 7.88 -4.20
C HIS A 116 1.03 6.99 -3.06
N ALA A 117 1.91 6.64 -2.12
CA ALA A 117 1.53 6.15 -0.80
C ALA A 117 1.75 7.24 0.26
N CYS A 118 0.72 7.49 1.06
CA CYS A 118 0.79 8.44 2.16
C CYS A 118 0.20 7.83 3.44
N ILE A 119 0.59 8.39 4.57
CA ILE A 119 -0.01 8.08 5.87
C ILE A 119 -0.51 9.36 6.55
N TYR A 120 -1.73 9.32 7.07
CA TYR A 120 -2.34 10.44 7.77
C TYR A 120 -2.33 10.24 9.28
N GLY A 121 -1.85 11.23 10.02
CA GLY A 121 -1.89 11.26 11.47
C GLY A 121 -3.22 11.76 11.99
N LEU A 122 -3.97 10.89 12.69
CA LEU A 122 -5.24 11.30 13.32
C LEU A 122 -5.06 12.23 14.53
N LYS A 123 -3.87 12.23 15.13
CA LYS A 123 -3.56 13.02 16.34
C LYS A 123 -3.16 14.46 16.03
N ASP A 124 -2.44 14.66 14.94
CA ASP A 124 -1.81 15.92 14.54
C ASP A 124 -2.36 16.48 13.23
N GLY A 125 -3.11 15.68 12.46
CA GLY A 125 -3.69 16.06 11.19
C GLY A 125 -2.67 16.16 10.06
N ILE A 126 -1.47 15.60 10.23
CA ILE A 126 -0.38 15.73 9.27
C ILE A 126 -0.45 14.58 8.26
N LEU A 127 -0.34 14.92 6.98
CA LEU A 127 -0.15 13.95 5.91
C LEU A 127 1.35 13.78 5.65
N LYS A 128 1.86 12.56 5.79
CA LYS A 128 3.26 12.19 5.53
C LYS A 128 3.33 11.38 4.24
N ASP A 129 4.24 11.77 3.34
CA ASP A 129 4.65 10.96 2.20
C ASP A 129 5.58 9.83 2.68
N LEU A 130 5.33 8.62 2.20
CA LEU A 130 6.11 7.42 2.53
C LEU A 130 7.28 7.17 1.57
N GLY A 131 7.55 8.11 0.65
CA GLY A 131 8.61 7.99 -0.36
C GLY A 131 8.29 6.98 -1.46
N MET A 132 7.03 6.56 -1.54
CA MET A 132 6.51 5.67 -2.59
C MET A 132 5.67 6.49 -3.56
N SER A 133 6.34 7.13 -4.52
CA SER A 133 5.71 7.87 -5.62
C SER A 133 6.18 7.29 -6.95
N VAL A 134 5.31 6.79 -7.82
CA VAL A 134 5.70 6.08 -9.05
C VAL A 134 4.96 6.69 -10.25
N SER A 135 5.72 7.16 -11.24
CA SER A 135 5.17 7.75 -12.47
C SER A 135 5.34 6.87 -13.72
N GLY A 136 5.92 5.68 -13.55
CA GLY A 136 6.13 4.71 -14.61
C GLY A 136 6.67 3.37 -14.09
N LEU A 137 6.61 2.34 -14.92
CA LEU A 137 7.02 0.98 -14.56
C LEU A 137 8.49 0.89 -14.12
N GLU A 138 9.37 1.69 -14.73
CA GLU A 138 10.82 1.68 -14.48
C GLU A 138 11.18 2.14 -13.06
N GLU A 139 10.38 3.04 -12.48
CA GLU A 139 10.61 3.62 -11.14
C GLU A 139 10.06 2.74 -10.01
N MET A 140 9.19 1.78 -10.33
CA MET A 140 8.41 1.05 -9.34
C MET A 140 9.30 0.30 -8.34
N ASN A 141 10.29 -0.44 -8.84
CA ASN A 141 11.19 -1.22 -7.99
C ASN A 141 12.07 -0.33 -7.12
N SER A 142 12.67 0.73 -7.70
CA SER A 142 13.55 1.63 -6.94
C SER A 142 12.80 2.37 -5.85
N ASN A 143 11.59 2.85 -6.15
CA ASN A 143 10.83 3.67 -5.21
C ASN A 143 10.20 2.82 -4.12
N TYR A 144 9.81 1.59 -4.43
CA TYR A 144 9.42 0.60 -3.42
C TYR A 144 10.56 0.31 -2.44
N LEU A 145 11.75 0.01 -2.94
CA LEU A 145 12.92 -0.26 -2.09
C LEU A 145 13.31 0.95 -1.22
N ASN A 146 13.25 2.15 -1.79
CA ASN A 146 13.51 3.39 -1.06
C ASN A 146 12.47 3.63 0.04
N ALA A 147 11.19 3.42 -0.25
CA ALA A 147 10.11 3.55 0.74
C ALA A 147 10.29 2.58 1.91
N LEU A 148 10.63 1.31 1.64
CA LEU A 148 10.94 0.36 2.70
C LEU A 148 12.15 0.81 3.53
N ALA A 149 13.22 1.29 2.89
CA ALA A 149 14.41 1.77 3.59
C ALA A 149 14.13 2.99 4.48
N LEU A 150 13.30 3.93 4.03
CA LEU A 150 12.89 5.12 4.78
C LEU A 150 12.14 4.77 6.07
N GLU A 151 11.32 3.73 6.05
CA GLU A 151 10.62 3.24 7.25
C GLU A 151 11.53 2.36 8.15
N GLY A 152 12.85 2.43 7.97
CA GLY A 152 13.81 1.73 8.81
C GLY A 152 13.81 0.21 8.59
N ILE A 153 13.23 -0.26 7.49
CA ILE A 153 13.27 -1.66 7.08
C ILE A 153 14.66 -1.92 6.53
N GLY A 154 15.53 -2.49 7.36
CA GLY A 154 16.84 -2.97 6.93
C GLY A 154 16.68 -4.06 5.88
N VAL A 155 16.67 -3.67 4.59
CA VAL A 155 16.67 -4.59 3.45
C VAL A 155 18.04 -5.27 3.39
N LYS A 156 18.20 -6.37 4.13
CA LYS A 156 19.44 -7.16 4.11
C LYS A 156 19.36 -8.40 3.22
N ASP A 157 18.21 -8.68 2.62
CA ASP A 157 18.06 -9.86 1.75
C ASP A 157 17.22 -9.55 0.50
N PHE A 158 17.92 -9.16 -0.56
CA PHE A 158 17.36 -8.90 -1.89
C PHE A 158 16.87 -10.18 -2.60
N THR A 159 17.03 -11.37 -2.01
CA THR A 159 16.69 -12.65 -2.65
C THR A 159 15.24 -13.09 -2.46
N ARG A 160 14.48 -12.45 -1.55
CA ARG A 160 13.10 -12.84 -1.20
C ARG A 160 12.03 -11.82 -1.56
N LEU A 161 12.39 -10.65 -2.07
CA LEU A 161 11.41 -9.77 -2.69
C LEU A 161 10.93 -10.46 -3.97
N PRO A 162 9.61 -10.57 -4.21
CA PRO A 162 9.14 -11.03 -5.49
C PRO A 162 9.77 -10.11 -6.54
N ARG A 163 10.54 -10.69 -7.47
CA ARG A 163 10.89 -9.96 -8.68
C ARG A 163 9.56 -9.45 -9.23
N ILE A 164 9.38 -8.14 -9.32
CA ILE A 164 8.31 -7.58 -10.14
C ILE A 164 8.65 -8.06 -11.54
N VAL A 165 8.05 -9.18 -11.94
CA VAL A 165 8.34 -9.85 -13.21
C VAL A 165 7.85 -8.92 -14.29
N HIS A 166 8.78 -8.47 -15.14
CA HIS A 166 8.51 -7.74 -16.37
C HIS A 166 7.66 -8.57 -17.33
#